data_AF-A0A8I1ZTP3-F1
#
_entry.id   AF-A0A8I1ZTP3-F1
#
_cell.length_a   1.000
_cell.length_b   1.000
_cell.length_c   1.000
_cell.angle_alpha   90.00
_cell.angle_beta   90.00
_cell.angle_gamma   90.00
#
_symmetry.space_group_name_H-M   'P 1'
#
loop_
_entity.id
_entity.type
_entity.pdbx_description
1 polymer ?
#
loop_
_entity_poly.entity_id
_entity_poly.type
_entity_poly.pdbx_seq_one_letter_code
_entity_poly.pdbx_strand_id
1 'polypeptide(L)'
;MSYRWNNEKRLMTLEVTGEENLLCFDTGSEKAEVYLEGGNIARVVCEVSGITTTIDRSEAKKIIVGEGNYERAVYHYLTPNGPCPTLRLGITKHNAYGTWSSLPHPFELMPEKGFEEVFFYLLEGGSERAVQVGRGIWFNGSSVEDAWFVHDHSWSTIPMGYHPVVGEPGVHVSYVWAYLAKKKEWEKI
;
A
#
# COMPACT_ATOMS: atom_id res chain seq x y z
N MET A 1 -6.66 1.32 20.08
CA MET A 1 -7.52 2.29 19.34
C MET A 1 -7.27 2.08 17.85
N SER A 2 -8.29 2.09 17.00
CA SER A 2 -8.11 1.93 15.55
C SER A 2 -7.41 3.13 14.91
N TYR A 3 -6.49 2.86 13.98
CA TYR A 3 -5.81 3.92 13.22
C TYR A 3 -6.76 4.82 12.42
N ARG A 4 -6.36 6.09 12.28
CA ARG A 4 -7.09 7.12 11.54
C ARG A 4 -7.14 6.80 10.04
N TRP A 5 -8.24 7.21 9.39
CA TRP A 5 -8.33 7.32 7.93
C TRP A 5 -8.15 8.78 7.47
N ASN A 6 -7.44 8.99 6.37
CA ASN A 6 -7.25 10.31 5.77
C ASN A 6 -8.27 10.64 4.68
N ASN A 7 -8.97 9.63 4.17
CA ASN A 7 -10.09 9.74 3.26
C ASN A 7 -11.16 8.70 3.62
N GLU A 8 -12.30 8.71 2.93
CA GLU A 8 -13.35 7.70 3.16
C GLU A 8 -12.83 6.29 2.88
N LYS A 9 -13.15 5.33 3.76
CA LYS A 9 -12.88 3.91 3.51
C LYS A 9 -13.74 3.45 2.33
N ARG A 10 -13.11 3.25 1.17
CA ARG A 10 -13.76 2.82 -0.08
C ARG A 10 -13.25 1.45 -0.52
N LEU A 11 -13.50 0.44 0.31
CA LEU A 11 -13.17 -0.96 0.05
C LEU A 11 -14.46 -1.79 0.12
N MET A 12 -14.51 -2.90 -0.63
CA MET A 12 -15.66 -3.80 -0.70
C MET A 12 -15.30 -5.20 -0.23
N THR A 13 -14.19 -5.74 -0.75
CA THR A 13 -13.74 -7.10 -0.45
C THR A 13 -12.66 -7.07 0.62
N LEU A 14 -11.78 -6.06 0.56
CA LEU A 14 -10.65 -5.95 1.47
C LEU A 14 -11.07 -5.24 2.77
N GLU A 15 -11.07 -5.99 3.85
CA GLU A 15 -11.15 -5.45 5.20
C GLU A 15 -9.75 -5.20 5.75
N VAL A 16 -9.54 -4.01 6.33
CA VAL A 16 -8.28 -3.66 6.98
C VAL A 16 -8.50 -3.17 8.40
N THR A 17 -7.62 -3.59 9.28
CA THR A 17 -7.52 -3.14 10.66
C THR A 17 -6.06 -2.99 11.06
N GLY A 18 -5.80 -2.27 12.15
CA GLY A 18 -4.47 -2.22 12.72
C GLY A 18 -4.48 -1.61 14.11
N GLU A 19 -3.56 -2.09 14.94
CA GLU A 19 -3.33 -1.64 16.31
C GLU A 19 -1.86 -1.86 16.67
N GLU A 20 -1.24 -0.89 17.34
CA GLU A 20 0.17 -0.91 17.72
C GLU A 20 1.10 -1.27 16.55
N ASN A 21 1.68 -2.47 16.54
CA ASN A 21 2.62 -2.89 15.51
C ASN A 21 2.06 -4.00 14.63
N LEU A 22 0.73 -4.17 14.56
CA LEU A 22 0.08 -5.19 13.77
C LEU A 22 -0.93 -4.56 12.82
N LEU A 23 -0.80 -4.84 11.53
CA LEU A 23 -1.82 -4.57 10.51
C LEU A 23 -2.43 -5.90 10.05
N CYS A 24 -3.73 -5.90 9.79
CA CYS A 24 -4.44 -7.06 9.26
C CYS A 24 -5.18 -6.68 7.99
N PHE A 25 -5.02 -7.52 6.96
CA PHE A 25 -5.67 -7.42 5.66
C PHE A 25 -6.44 -8.71 5.43
N ASP A 26 -7.76 -8.65 5.24
CA ASP A 26 -8.63 -9.82 5.17
C ASP A 26 -9.59 -9.67 3.98
N THR A 27 -9.68 -10.70 3.13
CA THR A 27 -10.60 -10.75 1.98
C THR A 27 -11.76 -11.71 2.20
N GLY A 28 -11.83 -12.36 3.36
CA GLY A 28 -12.72 -13.48 3.69
C GLY A 28 -12.20 -14.85 3.20
N SER A 29 -11.34 -14.88 2.18
CA SER A 29 -10.69 -16.10 1.67
C SER A 29 -9.18 -16.14 1.91
N GLU A 30 -8.56 -14.98 2.08
CA GLU A 30 -7.14 -14.80 2.32
C GLU A 30 -6.96 -13.76 3.42
N LYS A 31 -6.07 -14.02 4.38
CA LYS A 31 -5.75 -13.09 5.46
C LYS A 31 -4.24 -12.88 5.52
N ALA A 32 -3.80 -11.64 5.71
CA ALA A 32 -2.41 -11.31 5.95
C ALA A 32 -2.26 -10.45 7.21
N GLU A 33 -1.47 -10.93 8.16
CA GLU A 33 -1.03 -10.21 9.34
C GLU A 33 0.39 -9.67 9.10
N VAL A 34 0.54 -8.35 9.20
CA VAL A 34 1.81 -7.64 8.96
C VAL A 34 2.31 -7.12 10.29
N TYR A 35 3.43 -7.66 10.74
CA TYR A 35 4.09 -7.27 11.97
C TYR A 35 5.10 -6.17 11.64
N LEU A 36 4.94 -5.00 12.23
CA LEU A 36 5.78 -3.83 12.05
C LEU A 36 6.88 -3.78 13.12
N GLU A 37 8.05 -3.28 12.73
CA GLU A 37 9.16 -3.01 13.65
C GLU A 37 10.07 -1.95 13.03
N GLY A 38 10.35 -0.88 13.79
CA GLY A 38 11.28 0.18 13.38
C GLY A 38 10.92 0.84 12.04
N GLY A 39 9.64 1.17 11.82
CA GLY A 39 9.18 1.79 10.57
C GLY A 39 9.33 0.87 9.35
N ASN A 40 9.25 -0.45 9.56
CA ASN A 40 9.37 -1.45 8.50
C ASN A 40 8.51 -2.68 8.80
N ILE A 41 8.34 -3.55 7.82
CA ILE A 41 7.76 -4.88 8.02
C ILE A 41 8.85 -5.80 8.59
N ALA A 42 8.57 -6.44 9.73
CA ALA A 42 9.39 -7.49 10.32
C ALA A 42 9.09 -8.85 9.70
N ARG A 43 7.80 -9.17 9.55
CA ARG A 43 7.31 -10.38 8.89
C ARG A 43 5.86 -10.21 8.45
N VAL A 44 5.44 -11.07 7.53
CA VAL A 44 4.04 -11.23 7.10
C VAL A 44 3.62 -12.67 7.34
N VAL A 45 2.46 -12.86 7.95
CA VAL A 45 1.82 -14.17 8.13
C VAL A 45 0.58 -14.19 7.24
N CYS A 46 0.62 -14.92 6.12
CA CYS A 46 -0.51 -15.12 5.20
C CYS A 46 -1.22 -16.44 5.58
N GLU A 47 -2.54 -16.42 5.67
CA GLU A 47 -3.39 -17.60 5.84
C GLU A 47 -4.37 -17.71 4.67
N VAL A 48 -4.38 -18.88 4.02
CA VAL A 48 -5.30 -19.20 2.93
C VAL A 48 -5.81 -20.62 3.12
N SER A 49 -7.13 -20.79 3.19
CA SER A 49 -7.77 -22.11 3.40
C SER A 49 -7.21 -22.90 4.61
N GLY A 50 -6.86 -22.19 5.69
CA GLY A 50 -6.27 -22.77 6.91
C GLY A 50 -4.78 -23.13 6.80
N ILE A 51 -4.13 -22.83 5.68
CA ILE A 51 -2.68 -22.99 5.52
C ILE A 51 -2.01 -21.64 5.83
N THR A 52 -1.15 -21.64 6.84
CA THR A 52 -0.37 -20.46 7.23
C THR A 52 1.03 -20.50 6.62
N THR A 53 1.44 -19.39 6.00
CA THR A 53 2.79 -19.16 5.50
C THR A 53 3.36 -17.90 6.15
N THR A 54 4.56 -18.00 6.72
CA THR A 54 5.30 -16.84 7.24
C THR A 54 6.37 -16.43 6.24
N ILE A 55 6.51 -15.12 6.05
CA ILE A 55 7.51 -14.49 5.17
C ILE A 55 8.25 -13.47 6.02
N ASP A 56 9.50 -13.77 6.35
CA ASP A 56 10.35 -12.88 7.12
C ASP A 56 10.91 -11.74 6.26
N ARG A 57 11.36 -10.66 6.90
CA ARG A 57 11.94 -9.49 6.22
C ARG A 57 13.04 -9.85 5.22
N SER A 58 13.85 -10.86 5.52
CA SER A 58 14.95 -11.33 4.65
C SER A 58 14.47 -12.01 3.37
N GLU A 59 13.23 -12.47 3.31
CA GLU A 59 12.64 -13.18 2.17
C GLU A 59 11.92 -12.22 1.20
N ALA A 60 11.71 -10.97 1.60
CA ALA A 60 11.03 -9.98 0.76
C ALA A 60 11.82 -9.70 -0.53
N LYS A 61 11.12 -9.73 -1.67
CA LYS A 61 11.71 -9.37 -2.97
C LYS A 61 11.91 -7.85 -3.05
N LYS A 62 13.17 -7.42 -2.88
CA LYS A 62 13.58 -6.02 -3.03
C LYS A 62 13.83 -5.66 -4.49
N ILE A 63 13.30 -4.50 -4.90
CA ILE A 63 13.67 -3.82 -6.15
C ILE A 63 13.89 -2.32 -5.88
N ILE A 64 14.69 -1.68 -6.72
CA ILE A 64 14.79 -0.21 -6.79
C ILE A 64 14.01 0.23 -8.01
N VAL A 65 13.15 1.25 -7.87
CA VAL A 65 12.29 1.75 -8.94
C VAL A 65 12.47 3.25 -9.09
N GLY A 66 12.56 3.71 -10.33
CA GLY A 66 12.73 5.12 -10.66
C GLY A 66 14.16 5.60 -10.54
N GLU A 67 14.32 6.91 -10.61
CA GLU A 67 15.60 7.62 -10.51
C GLU A 67 15.37 9.04 -9.97
N GLY A 68 16.42 9.68 -9.46
CA GLY A 68 16.36 11.06 -8.99
C GLY A 68 15.25 11.30 -7.96
N ASN A 69 14.34 12.22 -8.27
CA ASN A 69 13.28 12.62 -7.34
C ASN A 69 12.09 11.65 -7.29
N TYR A 70 12.14 10.49 -7.93
CA TYR A 70 11.14 9.42 -7.77
C TYR A 70 11.77 8.03 -7.55
N GLU A 71 13.05 8.01 -7.18
CA GLU A 71 13.76 6.79 -6.78
C GLU A 71 13.28 6.29 -5.42
N ARG A 72 13.06 4.98 -5.31
CA ARG A 72 12.55 4.33 -4.10
C ARG A 72 12.91 2.85 -4.06
N ALA A 73 12.99 2.31 -2.85
CA ALA A 73 13.06 0.88 -2.61
C ALA A 73 11.66 0.30 -2.39
N VAL A 74 11.34 -0.80 -3.07
CA VAL A 74 10.08 -1.54 -2.89
C VAL A 74 10.40 -2.96 -2.43
N TYR A 75 9.78 -3.40 -1.35
CA TYR A 75 9.92 -4.73 -0.78
C TYR A 75 8.58 -5.45 -0.90
N HIS A 76 8.54 -6.50 -1.71
CA HIS A 76 7.33 -7.28 -1.95
C HIS A 76 7.33 -8.52 -1.04
N TYR A 77 6.25 -8.71 -0.30
CA TYR A 77 6.04 -9.86 0.58
C TYR A 77 5.04 -10.85 -0.03
N LEU A 78 3.88 -10.36 -0.50
CA LEU A 78 2.91 -11.18 -1.23
C LEU A 78 2.99 -10.86 -2.72
N THR A 79 3.56 -11.80 -3.50
CA THR A 79 3.83 -11.66 -4.94
C THR A 79 2.91 -12.57 -5.76
N PRO A 80 2.85 -12.38 -7.10
CA PRO A 80 2.27 -13.37 -8.00
C PRO A 80 2.87 -14.76 -7.74
N ASN A 81 2.02 -15.79 -7.79
CA ASN A 81 2.35 -17.18 -7.49
C ASN A 81 2.82 -17.44 -6.04
N GLY A 82 2.63 -16.47 -5.14
CA GLY A 82 2.84 -16.63 -3.70
C GLY A 82 1.69 -17.35 -3.00
N PRO A 83 1.70 -17.39 -1.65
CA PRO A 83 0.71 -18.14 -0.87
C PRO A 83 -0.70 -17.56 -0.95
N CYS A 84 -0.82 -16.26 -1.24
CA CYS A 84 -2.08 -15.51 -1.31
C CYS A 84 -2.48 -15.30 -2.80
N PRO A 85 -3.55 -15.97 -3.32
CA PRO A 85 -3.93 -15.92 -4.73
C PRO A 85 -4.18 -14.52 -5.30
N THR A 86 -4.86 -13.64 -4.55
CA THR A 86 -5.29 -12.32 -5.03
C THR A 86 -4.67 -11.17 -4.25
N LEU A 87 -4.41 -11.34 -2.95
CA LEU A 87 -3.82 -10.29 -2.12
C LEU A 87 -2.34 -10.10 -2.47
N ARG A 88 -1.99 -8.85 -2.75
CA ARG A 88 -0.61 -8.40 -2.98
C ARG A 88 -0.26 -7.40 -1.92
N LEU A 89 0.96 -7.48 -1.40
CA LEU A 89 1.37 -6.72 -0.23
C LEU A 89 2.85 -6.45 -0.23
N GLY A 90 3.21 -5.22 0.14
CA GLY A 90 4.59 -4.84 0.33
C GLY A 90 4.73 -3.51 1.05
N ILE A 91 5.96 -3.04 1.12
CA ILE A 91 6.29 -1.71 1.64
C ILE A 91 7.14 -0.97 0.62
N THR A 92 6.78 0.27 0.36
CA THR A 92 7.61 1.20 -0.41
C THR A 92 8.28 2.16 0.55
N LYS A 93 9.58 2.40 0.33
CA LYS A 93 10.39 3.35 1.09
C LYS A 93 11.02 4.34 0.11
N HIS A 94 10.74 5.62 0.31
CA HIS A 94 11.40 6.70 -0.43
C HIS A 94 12.91 6.65 -0.17
N ASN A 95 13.73 7.05 -1.15
CA ASN A 95 15.19 7.05 -0.98
C ASN A 95 15.73 8.37 -0.41
N ALA A 96 14.94 9.45 -0.43
CA ALA A 96 15.31 10.76 0.12
C ALA A 96 14.09 11.59 0.51
N TYR A 97 14.31 12.75 1.14
CA TYR A 97 13.25 13.73 1.40
C TYR A 97 12.74 14.34 0.09
N GLY A 98 11.42 14.58 0.02
CA GLY A 98 10.79 15.23 -1.14
C GLY A 98 10.80 14.39 -2.42
N THR A 99 11.11 13.09 -2.34
CA THR A 99 10.92 12.18 -3.47
C THR A 99 9.44 11.83 -3.64
N TRP A 100 9.08 11.41 -4.85
CA TRP A 100 7.75 10.97 -5.23
C TRP A 100 7.72 9.45 -5.42
N SER A 101 6.61 8.82 -5.08
CA SER A 101 6.38 7.41 -5.40
C SER A 101 4.96 7.17 -5.89
N SER A 102 4.62 5.91 -6.17
CA SER A 102 3.30 5.49 -6.64
C SER A 102 2.84 6.19 -7.93
N LEU A 103 3.80 6.42 -8.83
CA LEU A 103 3.47 6.73 -10.22
C LEU A 103 2.75 5.52 -10.83
N PRO A 104 1.69 5.74 -11.62
CA PRO A 104 0.80 4.66 -12.05
C PRO A 104 1.49 3.70 -13.02
N HIS A 105 1.10 2.44 -12.94
CA HIS A 105 1.39 1.41 -13.93
C HIS A 105 0.49 1.61 -15.16
N PRO A 106 0.87 1.08 -16.34
CA PRO A 106 0.08 1.24 -17.56
C PRO A 106 -1.39 0.84 -17.43
N PHE A 107 -1.70 -0.23 -16.69
CA PHE A 107 -3.09 -0.67 -16.50
C PHE A 107 -3.91 0.30 -15.65
N GLU A 108 -3.28 1.00 -14.70
CA GLU A 108 -3.95 1.97 -13.83
C GLU A 108 -4.37 3.22 -14.61
N LEU A 109 -3.75 3.49 -15.77
CA LEU A 109 -4.14 4.54 -16.71
C LEU A 109 -5.35 4.16 -17.60
N MET A 110 -5.85 2.93 -17.48
CA MET A 110 -7.09 2.46 -18.11
C MET A 110 -8.06 2.01 -17.01
N PRO A 111 -8.63 2.95 -16.23
CA PRO A 111 -9.29 2.62 -14.98
C PRO A 111 -10.55 1.77 -15.20
N GLU A 112 -10.71 0.75 -14.37
CA GLU A 112 -11.90 -0.09 -14.35
C GLU A 112 -12.39 -0.38 -12.92
N LYS A 113 -13.70 -0.64 -12.80
CA LYS A 113 -14.33 -0.87 -11.51
C LYS A 113 -13.80 -2.15 -10.83
N GLY A 114 -13.82 -2.14 -9.51
CA GLY A 114 -13.55 -3.30 -8.66
C GLY A 114 -12.11 -3.42 -8.17
N PHE A 115 -11.19 -2.57 -8.65
CA PHE A 115 -9.84 -2.48 -8.11
C PHE A 115 -9.88 -1.87 -6.69
N GLU A 116 -9.18 -2.51 -5.77
CA GLU A 116 -9.12 -2.12 -4.37
C GLU A 116 -7.65 -2.04 -3.96
N GLU A 117 -7.24 -0.87 -3.48
CA GLU A 117 -5.90 -0.64 -2.95
C GLU A 117 -5.96 0.28 -1.73
N VAL A 118 -5.07 0.04 -0.79
CA VAL A 118 -5.00 0.78 0.47
C VAL A 118 -3.55 0.95 0.90
N PHE A 119 -3.22 2.14 1.39
CA PHE A 119 -1.92 2.46 1.99
C PHE A 119 -2.05 2.68 3.50
N PHE A 120 -1.08 2.17 4.25
CA PHE A 120 -0.78 2.53 5.63
C PHE A 120 0.54 3.29 5.68
N TYR A 121 0.51 4.54 6.12
CA TYR A 121 1.68 5.42 6.10
C TYR A 121 2.54 5.26 7.35
N LEU A 122 3.86 5.18 7.13
CA LEU A 122 4.92 5.18 8.14
C LEU A 122 5.84 6.37 7.80
N LEU A 123 5.58 7.50 8.44
CA LEU A 123 6.26 8.76 8.16
C LEU A 123 7.22 9.09 9.30
N GLU A 124 8.42 9.56 8.95
CA GLU A 124 9.44 9.90 9.93
C GLU A 124 10.00 11.29 9.68
N GLY A 125 10.22 12.04 10.76
CA GLY A 125 10.84 13.36 10.73
C GLY A 125 9.90 14.47 10.28
N GLY A 126 10.38 15.71 10.37
CA GLY A 126 9.63 16.90 9.95
C GLY A 126 8.27 17.01 10.63
N SER A 127 7.23 17.26 9.83
CA SER A 127 5.84 17.38 10.28
C SER A 127 5.09 16.05 10.36
N GLU A 128 5.73 14.93 10.02
CA GLU A 128 5.10 13.60 9.93
C GLU A 128 3.82 13.62 9.08
N ARG A 129 3.86 14.43 8.01
CA ARG A 129 2.75 14.64 7.07
C ARG A 129 3.24 14.57 5.63
N ALA A 130 2.40 14.03 4.78
CA ALA A 130 2.63 13.93 3.34
C ALA A 130 1.36 14.32 2.56
N VAL A 131 1.49 14.45 1.25
CA VAL A 131 0.39 14.72 0.31
C VAL A 131 0.23 13.51 -0.60
N GLN A 132 -0.97 12.94 -0.61
CA GLN A 132 -1.39 11.90 -1.52
C GLN A 132 -2.28 12.53 -2.59
N VAL A 133 -1.96 12.28 -3.86
CA VAL A 133 -2.81 12.65 -5.00
C VAL A 133 -3.66 11.44 -5.37
N GLY A 134 -4.87 11.66 -5.88
CA GLY A 134 -5.72 10.62 -6.45
C GLY A 134 -6.52 11.16 -7.63
N ARG A 135 -6.24 10.65 -8.82
CA ARG A 135 -7.00 10.95 -10.04
C ARG A 135 -7.32 9.67 -10.81
N GLY A 136 -8.60 9.32 -10.90
CA GLY A 136 -9.05 8.09 -11.51
C GLY A 136 -10.44 7.69 -11.02
N ILE A 137 -10.61 6.42 -10.63
CA ILE A 137 -11.87 5.91 -10.08
C ILE A 137 -11.66 5.08 -8.82
N TRP A 138 -12.66 5.11 -7.94
CA TRP A 138 -12.75 4.20 -6.80
C TRP A 138 -13.27 2.81 -7.23
N PHE A 139 -13.26 1.83 -6.32
CA PHE A 139 -13.73 0.46 -6.60
C PHE A 139 -15.14 0.41 -7.21
N ASN A 140 -16.03 1.33 -6.83
CA ASN A 140 -17.41 1.39 -7.29
C ASN A 140 -17.58 2.12 -8.64
N GLY A 141 -16.49 2.61 -9.23
CA GLY A 141 -16.48 3.33 -10.51
C GLY A 141 -16.74 4.83 -10.41
N SER A 142 -16.99 5.38 -9.21
CA SER A 142 -17.09 6.84 -9.05
C SER A 142 -15.73 7.50 -9.24
N SER A 143 -15.71 8.64 -9.93
CA SER A 143 -14.48 9.37 -10.26
C SER A 143 -13.91 10.13 -9.08
N VAL A 144 -12.59 10.37 -9.12
CA VAL A 144 -11.89 11.27 -8.21
C VAL A 144 -10.85 12.06 -8.98
N GLU A 145 -10.67 13.31 -8.59
CA GLU A 145 -9.53 14.15 -8.94
C GLU A 145 -9.30 15.08 -7.74
N ASP A 146 -8.45 14.64 -6.82
CA ASP A 146 -8.26 15.31 -5.53
C ASP A 146 -6.84 15.06 -4.97
N ALA A 147 -6.49 15.80 -3.92
CA ALA A 147 -5.31 15.56 -3.10
C ALA A 147 -5.66 15.75 -1.63
N TRP A 148 -5.10 14.89 -0.77
CA TRP A 148 -5.34 14.94 0.67
C TRP A 148 -4.04 14.81 1.46
N PHE A 149 -4.05 15.39 2.66
CA PHE A 149 -2.98 15.19 3.62
C PHE A 149 -3.07 13.80 4.24
N VAL A 150 -1.93 13.15 4.38
CA VAL A 150 -1.78 11.88 5.09
C VAL A 150 -0.81 12.05 6.24
N HIS A 151 -1.04 11.31 7.32
CA HIS A 151 -0.29 11.44 8.57
C HIS A 151 0.44 10.15 8.89
N ASP A 152 1.41 10.21 9.79
CA ASP A 152 2.00 8.99 10.33
C ASP A 152 0.93 8.07 10.98
N HIS A 153 1.13 6.76 10.87
CA HIS A 153 0.22 5.71 11.34
C HIS A 153 -1.25 5.92 10.95
N SER A 154 -1.50 6.12 9.64
CA SER A 154 -2.84 6.36 9.12
C SER A 154 -3.11 5.64 7.81
N TRP A 155 -4.38 5.50 7.46
CA TRP A 155 -4.88 4.78 6.28
C TRP A 155 -5.33 5.73 5.16
N SER A 156 -5.21 5.29 3.92
CA SER A 156 -5.96 5.86 2.80
C SER A 156 -6.37 4.78 1.83
N THR A 157 -7.63 4.84 1.35
CA THR A 157 -8.00 4.12 0.14
C THR A 157 -7.38 4.82 -1.07
N ILE A 158 -6.86 4.04 -2.00
CA ILE A 158 -6.19 4.55 -3.20
C ILE A 158 -7.06 4.24 -4.43
N PRO A 159 -7.34 5.23 -5.30
CA PRO A 159 -8.10 4.99 -6.51
C PRO A 159 -7.25 4.28 -7.57
N MET A 160 -7.90 3.51 -8.42
CA MET A 160 -7.26 3.08 -9.67
C MET A 160 -7.10 4.31 -10.56
N GLY A 161 -5.88 4.60 -10.99
CA GLY A 161 -5.56 5.85 -11.69
C GLY A 161 -4.18 6.38 -11.32
N TYR A 162 -3.98 7.69 -11.50
CA TYR A 162 -2.78 8.40 -11.07
C TYR A 162 -2.85 8.71 -9.57
N HIS A 163 -1.96 8.15 -8.76
CA HIS A 163 -2.05 8.27 -7.30
C HIS A 163 -0.68 8.44 -6.59
N PRO A 164 0.17 9.39 -6.98
CA PRO A 164 1.47 9.54 -6.35
C PRO A 164 1.40 10.13 -4.94
N VAL A 165 2.47 9.96 -4.18
CA VAL A 165 2.64 10.51 -2.81
C VAL A 165 4.00 11.18 -2.64
N VAL A 166 4.04 12.27 -1.87
CA VAL A 166 5.26 13.04 -1.52
C VAL A 166 5.19 13.55 -0.08
N GLY A 167 6.32 13.53 0.62
CA GLY A 167 6.44 14.07 1.99
C GLY A 167 6.52 15.60 2.02
N GLU A 168 6.05 16.21 3.12
CA GLU A 168 6.40 17.60 3.42
C GLU A 168 7.92 17.76 3.67
N PRO A 169 8.47 18.98 3.65
CA PRO A 169 9.91 19.19 3.87
C PRO A 169 10.42 18.50 5.14
N GLY A 170 11.47 17.69 5.00
CA GLY A 170 12.09 16.94 6.10
C GLY A 170 11.34 15.65 6.51
N VAL A 171 10.25 15.29 5.82
CA VAL A 171 9.50 14.06 6.06
C VAL A 171 9.99 12.95 5.13
N HIS A 172 10.42 11.84 5.73
CA HIS A 172 10.73 10.61 5.02
C HIS A 172 9.47 9.75 4.90
N VAL A 173 9.12 9.34 3.67
CA VAL A 173 7.88 8.60 3.41
C VAL A 173 8.17 7.11 3.24
N SER A 174 7.52 6.30 4.07
CA SER A 174 7.33 4.87 3.80
C SER A 174 5.84 4.54 3.92
N TYR A 175 5.39 3.50 3.22
CA TYR A 175 4.02 3.04 3.35
C TYR A 175 3.90 1.56 3.02
N VAL A 176 3.15 0.84 3.85
CA VAL A 176 2.68 -0.51 3.54
C VAL A 176 1.52 -0.36 2.57
N TRP A 177 1.57 -1.08 1.47
CA TRP A 177 0.52 -1.10 0.47
C TRP A 177 -0.06 -2.51 0.36
N ALA A 178 -1.36 -2.58 0.13
CA ALA A 178 -2.03 -3.81 -0.22
C ALA A 178 -3.07 -3.55 -1.32
N TYR A 179 -3.13 -4.44 -2.31
CA TYR A 179 -4.14 -4.40 -3.37
C TYR A 179 -4.63 -5.81 -3.72
N LEU A 180 -5.79 -5.88 -4.38
CA LEU A 180 -6.37 -7.14 -4.83
C LEU A 180 -6.18 -7.31 -6.35
N ALA A 181 -5.32 -8.25 -6.74
CA ALA A 181 -5.12 -8.66 -8.13
C ALA A 181 -6.24 -9.61 -8.60
N LYS A 182 -7.48 -9.13 -8.71
CA LYS A 182 -8.65 -9.93 -9.16
C LYS A 182 -8.58 -10.31 -10.64
N LYS A 183 -7.72 -9.64 -11.39
CA LYS A 183 -7.44 -9.91 -12.81
C LYS A 183 -5.94 -9.99 -13.03
N LYS A 184 -5.52 -10.76 -14.03
CA LYS A 184 -4.10 -10.98 -14.33
C LYS A 184 -3.40 -9.67 -14.74
N GLU A 185 -4.12 -8.80 -15.43
CA GLU A 185 -3.65 -7.49 -15.87
C GLU A 185 -3.46 -6.48 -14.73
N TRP A 186 -3.94 -6.78 -13.51
CA TRP A 186 -3.76 -5.91 -12.33
C TRP A 186 -2.50 -6.20 -11.53
N GLU A 187 -1.63 -7.09 -12.03
CA GLU A 187 -0.35 -7.34 -11.40
C GLU A 187 0.61 -6.17 -11.64
N LYS A 188 1.19 -5.66 -10.56
CA LYS A 188 2.22 -4.60 -10.59
C LYS A 188 3.64 -5.15 -10.72
N ILE A 189 3.81 -6.49 -10.63
CA ILE A 189 5.10 -7.20 -10.54
C ILE A 189 5.20 -8.38 -11.51
#